data_AF-A0A497NXU9-F1
#
_entry.id   AF-A0A497NXU9-F1
#
_cell.length_a   1.000
_cell.length_b   1.000
_cell.length_c   1.000
_cell.angle_alpha   90.00
_cell.angle_beta   90.00
_cell.angle_gamma   90.00
#
_symmetry.space_group_name_H-M   'P 1'
#
loop_
_entity.id
_entity.type
_entity.pdbx_description
1 polymer ?
#
loop_
_entity_poly.entity_id
_entity_poly.type
_entity_poly.pdbx_seq_one_letter_code
_entity_poly.pdbx_strand_id
1 'polypeptide(L)'
;MWKRIDKYLASYLKSYKKGQSSLSFALDAMVKSYEFNSKNINSKATKNNVKKFKAAIEDYFEEIGIDKSNFSHFKLSHMLRNRLLVKNTEILEYSTLLLYNMFSDKVSQLDDTLFNSVAEDSYNRAVRESEEIRGKKKITPVSDLLAFILADKINNLGYKWGNYSEDMTRFNSNEMYRSLLIDISNDNYVEPNKTLLERQQKRQLNINGKKHSGAIENEVEFIYNQIFLEVGKEYGVEQAKF
;
A
#
# COMPACT_ATOMS: atom_id res chain seq x y z
N MET A 1 -6.07 24.73 -7.94
CA MET A 1 -4.95 23.88 -7.49
C MET A 1 -5.46 22.67 -6.76
N TRP A 2 -5.75 22.79 -5.46
CA TRP A 2 -6.24 21.70 -4.63
C TRP A 2 -7.50 21.03 -5.19
N LYS A 3 -8.41 21.75 -5.85
CA LYS A 3 -9.58 21.14 -6.51
C LYS A 3 -9.28 19.99 -7.51
N ARG A 4 -8.12 19.96 -8.17
CA ARG A 4 -7.72 18.82 -9.03
C ARG A 4 -7.16 17.67 -8.21
N ILE A 5 -6.24 17.99 -7.29
CA ILE A 5 -5.68 17.03 -6.34
C ILE A 5 -6.78 16.34 -5.53
N ASP A 6 -7.78 17.09 -5.06
CA ASP A 6 -8.97 16.58 -4.37
C ASP A 6 -9.72 15.53 -5.20
N LYS A 7 -9.81 15.73 -6.54
CA LYS A 7 -10.42 14.75 -7.44
C LYS A 7 -9.55 13.50 -7.58
N TYR A 8 -8.23 13.66 -7.68
CA TYR A 8 -7.31 12.52 -7.71
C TYR A 8 -7.39 11.70 -6.43
N LEU A 9 -7.37 12.34 -5.26
CA LEU A 9 -7.52 11.69 -3.95
C LEU A 9 -8.89 11.00 -3.81
N ALA A 10 -9.97 11.62 -4.28
CA ALA A 10 -11.29 10.98 -4.25
C ALA A 10 -11.36 9.74 -5.16
N SER A 11 -10.74 9.81 -6.34
CA SER A 11 -10.64 8.66 -7.27
C SER A 11 -9.80 7.54 -6.66
N TYR A 12 -8.64 7.89 -6.10
CA TYR A 12 -7.77 6.97 -5.37
C TYR A 12 -8.53 6.27 -4.24
N LEU A 13 -9.24 7.03 -3.38
CA LEU A 13 -10.00 6.45 -2.27
C LEU A 13 -11.06 5.45 -2.74
N LYS A 14 -11.72 5.74 -3.86
CA LYS A 14 -12.71 4.83 -4.46
C LYS A 14 -12.07 3.52 -4.90
N SER A 15 -10.94 3.58 -5.61
CA SER A 15 -10.20 2.39 -6.05
C SER A 15 -9.63 1.60 -4.88
N TYR A 16 -9.07 2.29 -3.87
CA TYR A 16 -8.57 1.68 -2.63
C TYR A 16 -9.68 0.90 -1.92
N LYS A 17 -10.87 1.50 -1.73
CA LYS A 17 -12.03 0.84 -1.11
C LYS A 17 -12.49 -0.39 -1.88
N LYS A 18 -12.43 -0.35 -3.21
CA LYS A 18 -12.74 -1.51 -4.06
C LYS A 18 -11.73 -2.64 -3.81
N GLY A 19 -10.42 -2.32 -3.82
CA GLY A 19 -9.37 -3.29 -3.51
C GLY A 19 -9.50 -3.87 -2.10
N GLN A 20 -9.85 -3.03 -1.11
CA GLN A 20 -10.06 -3.46 0.27
C GLN A 20 -11.26 -4.40 0.42
N SER A 21 -12.32 -4.18 -0.37
CA SER A 21 -13.47 -5.09 -0.42
C SER A 21 -13.08 -6.45 -1.00
N SER A 22 -12.24 -6.47 -2.05
CA SER A 22 -11.66 -7.71 -2.58
C SER A 22 -10.75 -8.41 -1.57
N LEU A 23 -9.95 -7.67 -0.80
CA LEU A 23 -9.15 -8.21 0.30
C LEU A 23 -10.03 -8.87 1.36
N SER A 24 -11.10 -8.19 1.79
CA SER A 24 -12.05 -8.74 2.77
C SER A 24 -12.66 -10.06 2.27
N PHE A 25 -13.12 -10.11 1.02
CA PHE A 25 -13.63 -11.34 0.42
C PHE A 25 -12.58 -12.45 0.39
N ALA A 26 -11.34 -12.13 0.02
CA ALA A 26 -10.26 -13.11 -0.03
C ALA A 26 -9.87 -13.64 1.37
N LEU A 27 -9.87 -12.79 2.40
CA LEU A 27 -9.65 -13.20 3.78
C LEU A 27 -10.74 -14.17 4.25
N ASP A 28 -12.00 -13.88 3.94
CA ASP A 28 -13.11 -14.76 4.30
C ASP A 28 -13.05 -16.11 3.57
N ALA A 29 -12.81 -16.06 2.25
CA ALA A 29 -12.62 -17.26 1.45
C ALA A 29 -11.46 -18.12 1.98
N MET A 30 -10.35 -17.49 2.40
CA MET A 30 -9.19 -18.16 2.98
C MET A 30 -9.54 -18.90 4.27
N VAL A 31 -10.22 -18.24 5.22
CA VAL A 31 -10.64 -18.86 6.50
C VAL A 31 -11.53 -20.08 6.25
N LYS A 32 -12.53 -19.94 5.37
CA LYS A 32 -13.46 -21.03 5.00
C LYS A 32 -12.74 -22.17 4.28
N SER A 33 -11.84 -21.83 3.36
CA SER A 33 -11.05 -22.77 2.57
C SER A 33 -10.18 -23.70 3.39
N TYR A 34 -9.61 -23.20 4.49
CA TYR A 34 -8.79 -23.99 5.41
C TYR A 34 -9.59 -24.63 6.54
N GLU A 35 -10.90 -24.36 6.58
CA GLU A 35 -11.84 -24.86 7.60
C GLU A 35 -11.39 -24.51 9.02
N PHE A 36 -10.81 -23.32 9.22
CA PHE A 36 -10.35 -22.90 10.54
C PHE A 36 -11.51 -22.76 11.52
N ASN A 37 -11.34 -23.31 12.72
CA ASN A 37 -12.30 -23.23 13.81
C ASN A 37 -11.58 -23.33 15.17
N SER A 38 -12.34 -23.08 16.24
CA SER A 38 -11.88 -23.13 17.62
C SER A 38 -11.16 -24.44 18.00
N LYS A 39 -11.53 -25.57 17.38
CA LYS A 39 -10.96 -26.90 17.67
C LYS A 39 -9.62 -27.15 16.97
N ASN A 40 -9.40 -26.57 15.78
CA ASN A 40 -8.23 -26.88 14.95
C ASN A 40 -7.22 -25.75 14.84
N ILE A 41 -7.55 -24.50 15.18
CA ILE A 41 -6.67 -23.36 14.90
C ILE A 41 -5.30 -23.48 15.60
N ASN A 42 -5.27 -24.07 16.80
CA ASN A 42 -4.05 -24.29 17.59
C ASN A 42 -3.35 -25.63 17.30
N SER A 43 -3.88 -26.44 16.38
CA SER A 43 -3.35 -27.77 16.06
C SER A 43 -2.38 -27.75 14.86
N LYS A 44 -1.78 -28.91 14.58
CA LYS A 44 -0.95 -29.12 13.40
C LYS A 44 -1.84 -29.05 12.14
N ALA A 45 -1.36 -28.34 11.13
CA ALA A 45 -2.02 -28.29 9.83
C ALA A 45 -2.02 -29.66 9.14
N THR A 46 -3.10 -29.95 8.41
CA THR A 46 -3.19 -31.15 7.57
C THR A 46 -2.20 -31.05 6.41
N LYS A 47 -1.74 -32.20 5.87
CA LYS A 47 -0.89 -32.22 4.67
C LYS A 47 -1.54 -31.47 3.50
N ASN A 48 -2.86 -31.58 3.37
CA ASN A 48 -3.62 -30.89 2.34
C ASN A 48 -3.56 -29.37 2.51
N ASN A 49 -3.80 -28.85 3.71
CA ASN A 49 -3.73 -27.41 3.99
C ASN A 49 -2.32 -26.86 3.77
N VAL A 50 -1.28 -27.61 4.18
CA VAL A 50 0.11 -27.23 3.92
C VAL A 50 0.40 -27.18 2.42
N LYS A 51 -0.03 -28.18 1.65
CA LYS A 51 0.16 -28.20 0.18
C LYS A 51 -0.54 -27.01 -0.48
N LYS A 52 -1.81 -26.77 -0.13
CA LYS A 52 -2.61 -25.66 -0.64
C LYS A 52 -1.96 -24.30 -0.34
N PHE A 53 -1.49 -24.13 0.89
CA PHE A 53 -0.81 -22.91 1.31
C PHE A 53 0.51 -22.67 0.57
N LYS A 54 1.33 -23.72 0.38
CA LYS A 54 2.56 -23.60 -0.40
C LYS A 54 2.30 -23.24 -1.85
N ALA A 55 1.32 -23.88 -2.49
CA ALA A 55 0.91 -23.56 -3.85
C ALA A 55 0.49 -22.09 -3.97
N ALA A 56 -0.29 -21.55 -3.02
CA ALA A 56 -0.67 -20.14 -3.05
C ALA A 56 0.52 -19.17 -2.95
N ILE A 57 1.58 -19.53 -2.23
CA ILE A 57 2.82 -18.74 -2.19
C ILE A 57 3.58 -18.84 -3.53
N GLU A 58 3.66 -20.05 -4.10
CA GLU A 58 4.30 -20.29 -5.39
C GLU A 58 3.60 -19.50 -6.50
N ASP A 59 2.27 -19.60 -6.60
CA ASP A 59 1.45 -18.86 -7.57
C ASP A 59 1.69 -17.35 -7.48
N TYR A 60 1.73 -16.80 -6.26
CA TYR A 60 2.01 -15.37 -6.06
C TYR A 60 3.42 -15.00 -6.52
N PHE A 61 4.44 -15.80 -6.17
CA PHE A 61 5.82 -15.54 -6.58
C PHE A 61 6.04 -15.67 -8.08
N GLU A 62 5.28 -16.53 -8.77
CA GLU A 62 5.27 -16.59 -10.23
C GLU A 62 4.67 -15.32 -10.85
N GLU A 63 3.65 -14.72 -10.23
CA GLU A 63 3.01 -13.48 -10.71
C GLU A 63 3.91 -12.26 -10.59
N ILE A 64 4.56 -12.06 -9.43
CA ILE A 64 5.30 -10.82 -9.13
C ILE A 64 6.80 -10.90 -9.41
N GLY A 65 7.35 -12.10 -9.58
CA GLY A 65 8.79 -12.33 -9.51
C GLY A 65 9.33 -12.20 -8.07
N ILE A 66 10.42 -12.89 -7.75
CA ILE A 66 10.96 -12.90 -6.39
C ILE A 66 11.98 -11.77 -6.21
N ASP A 67 11.57 -10.67 -5.57
CA ASP A 67 12.53 -9.74 -4.94
C ASP A 67 12.83 -10.20 -3.51
N LYS A 68 14.01 -10.78 -3.31
CA LYS A 68 14.47 -11.32 -2.01
C LYS A 68 14.83 -10.23 -0.99
N SER A 69 14.89 -8.96 -1.40
CA SER A 69 15.15 -7.84 -0.49
C SER A 69 13.93 -7.43 0.32
N ASN A 70 12.72 -7.75 -0.16
CA ASN A 70 11.46 -7.52 0.55
C ASN A 70 11.32 -8.52 1.72
N PHE A 71 11.13 -8.00 2.94
CA PHE A 71 11.09 -8.81 4.16
C PHE A 71 9.90 -9.78 4.19
N SER A 72 8.77 -9.37 3.62
CA SER A 72 7.58 -10.22 3.48
C SER A 72 7.86 -11.40 2.55
N HIS A 73 8.55 -11.18 1.43
CA HIS A 73 8.96 -12.26 0.52
C HIS A 73 9.93 -13.24 1.18
N PHE A 74 10.87 -12.74 1.98
CA PHE A 74 11.75 -13.60 2.78
C PHE A 74 10.96 -14.51 3.72
N LYS A 75 10.00 -13.94 4.47
CA LYS A 75 9.13 -14.68 5.39
C LYS A 75 8.29 -15.74 4.68
N LEU A 76 7.67 -15.39 3.56
CA LEU A 76 6.86 -16.33 2.76
C LEU A 76 7.75 -17.44 2.14
N SER A 77 8.93 -17.09 1.64
CA SER A 77 9.91 -18.06 1.12
C SER A 77 10.38 -19.05 2.19
N HIS A 78 10.49 -18.62 3.45
CA HIS A 78 10.83 -19.51 4.56
C HIS A 78 9.76 -20.60 4.75
N MET A 79 8.50 -20.32 4.45
CA MET A 79 7.40 -21.29 4.56
C MET A 79 7.41 -22.36 3.47
N LEU A 80 8.02 -22.08 2.31
CA LEU A 80 8.19 -23.06 1.24
C LEU A 80 9.19 -24.17 1.60
N ARG A 81 10.07 -23.93 2.58
CA ARG A 81 11.06 -24.92 3.04
C ARG A 81 10.38 -26.20 3.54
N ASN A 82 11.09 -27.32 3.48
CA ASN A 82 10.60 -28.60 4.01
C ASN A 82 10.58 -28.57 5.54
N ARG A 83 9.43 -28.15 6.09
CA ARG A 83 9.18 -28.11 7.53
C ARG A 83 8.42 -29.35 7.97
N LEU A 84 8.92 -30.04 8.99
CA LEU A 84 8.29 -31.23 9.58
C LEU A 84 6.94 -30.91 10.26
N LEU A 85 6.80 -29.68 10.78
CA LEU A 85 5.64 -29.20 11.51
C LEU A 85 5.28 -27.78 11.06
N VAL A 86 4.03 -27.61 10.62
CA VAL A 86 3.38 -26.33 10.33
C VAL A 86 2.06 -26.31 11.10
N LYS A 87 1.81 -25.25 11.87
CA LYS A 87 0.55 -25.07 12.62
C LYS A 87 -0.51 -24.34 11.79
N ASN A 88 -1.78 -24.56 12.10
CA ASN A 88 -2.87 -23.80 11.46
C ASN A 88 -2.76 -22.29 11.76
N THR A 89 -2.30 -21.90 12.96
CA THR A 89 -1.99 -20.49 13.27
C THR A 89 -0.94 -19.88 12.36
N GLU A 90 0.07 -20.65 11.94
CA GLU A 90 1.08 -20.18 10.98
C GLU A 90 0.47 -20.04 9.59
N ILE A 91 -0.31 -21.01 9.12
CA ILE A 91 -1.00 -20.89 7.83
C ILE A 91 -1.91 -19.65 7.82
N LEU A 92 -2.63 -19.39 8.92
CA LEU A 92 -3.45 -18.19 9.05
C LEU A 92 -2.60 -16.91 8.96
N GLU A 93 -1.54 -16.78 9.78
CA GLU A 93 -0.66 -15.60 9.79
C GLU A 93 -0.08 -15.31 8.41
N TYR A 94 0.54 -16.31 7.78
CA TYR A 94 1.24 -16.11 6.53
C TYR A 94 0.28 -15.98 5.33
N SER A 95 -0.89 -16.62 5.36
CA SER A 95 -1.92 -16.38 4.34
C SER A 95 -2.50 -14.97 4.46
N THR A 96 -2.70 -14.46 5.67
CA THR A 96 -3.09 -13.05 5.87
C THR A 96 -2.01 -12.11 5.35
N LEU A 97 -0.74 -12.36 5.66
CA LEU A 97 0.38 -11.57 5.12
C LEU A 97 0.40 -11.60 3.58
N LEU A 98 0.27 -12.78 2.98
CA LEU A 98 0.23 -12.96 1.52
C LEU A 98 -0.87 -12.09 0.88
N LEU A 99 -2.10 -12.20 1.38
CA LEU A 99 -3.23 -11.42 0.85
C LEU A 99 -3.04 -9.91 1.00
N TYR A 100 -2.41 -9.46 2.08
CA TYR A 100 -2.07 -8.05 2.27
C TYR A 100 -0.95 -7.57 1.32
N ASN A 101 0.04 -8.41 1.00
CA ASN A 101 1.05 -8.06 -0.01
C ASN A 101 0.41 -7.94 -1.40
N MET A 102 -0.42 -8.91 -1.81
CA MET A 102 -1.18 -8.83 -3.07
C MET A 102 -2.08 -7.58 -3.14
N PHE A 103 -2.66 -7.17 -2.02
CA PHE A 103 -3.41 -5.92 -1.93
C PHE A 103 -2.49 -4.70 -2.05
N SER A 104 -1.35 -4.71 -1.35
CA SER A 104 -0.35 -3.64 -1.40
C SER A 104 0.21 -3.43 -2.80
N ASP A 105 0.47 -4.49 -3.57
CA ASP A 105 0.99 -4.37 -4.95
C ASP A 105 0.00 -3.62 -5.84
N LYS A 106 -1.30 -3.91 -5.68
CA LYS A 106 -2.37 -3.20 -6.38
C LYS A 106 -2.49 -1.75 -5.91
N VAL A 107 -2.27 -1.48 -4.63
CA VAL A 107 -2.25 -0.12 -4.08
C VAL A 107 -1.05 0.66 -4.61
N SER A 108 0.13 0.05 -4.73
CA SER A 108 1.33 0.69 -5.30
C SER A 108 1.08 1.20 -6.73
N GLN A 109 0.34 0.44 -7.56
CA GLN A 109 -0.05 0.91 -8.89
C GLN A 109 -0.99 2.13 -8.85
N LEU A 110 -1.83 2.23 -7.82
CA LEU A 110 -2.66 3.41 -7.59
C LEU A 110 -1.82 4.61 -7.12
N ASP A 111 -0.82 4.36 -6.26
CA ASP A 111 0.13 5.36 -5.80
C ASP A 111 0.88 5.96 -6.98
N ASP A 112 1.46 5.13 -7.85
CA ASP A 112 2.20 5.57 -9.05
C ASP A 112 1.33 6.45 -9.96
N THR A 113 0.09 6.02 -10.21
CA THR A 113 -0.87 6.78 -11.02
C THR A 113 -1.18 8.14 -10.40
N LEU A 114 -1.38 8.18 -9.08
CA LEU A 114 -1.64 9.40 -8.33
C LEU A 114 -0.43 10.34 -8.35
N PHE A 115 0.75 9.82 -8.06
CA PHE A 115 1.99 10.59 -7.99
C PHE A 115 2.35 11.20 -9.35
N ASN A 116 2.23 10.43 -10.44
CA ASN A 116 2.47 10.95 -11.79
C ASN A 116 1.47 12.06 -12.15
N SER A 117 0.18 11.87 -11.83
CA SER A 117 -0.85 12.90 -12.10
C SER A 117 -0.58 14.20 -11.32
N VAL A 118 -0.17 14.07 -10.05
CA VAL A 118 0.18 15.21 -9.19
C VAL A 118 1.45 15.89 -9.69
N ALA A 119 2.43 15.10 -10.11
CA ALA A 119 3.70 15.57 -10.64
C ALA A 119 3.53 16.36 -11.93
N GLU A 120 2.74 15.86 -12.86
CA GLU A 120 2.40 16.55 -14.11
C GLU A 120 1.72 17.90 -13.82
N ASP A 121 0.71 17.92 -12.95
CA ASP A 121 0.00 19.16 -12.58
C ASP A 121 0.93 20.16 -11.89
N SER A 122 1.84 19.72 -11.02
CA SER A 122 2.83 20.58 -10.35
C SER A 122 3.86 21.14 -11.33
N TYR A 123 4.42 20.26 -12.17
CA TYR A 123 5.39 20.61 -13.20
C TYR A 123 4.84 21.67 -14.15
N ASN A 124 3.66 21.42 -14.72
CA ASN A 124 3.02 22.33 -15.67
C ASN A 124 2.74 23.71 -15.05
N ARG A 125 2.40 23.74 -13.76
CA ARG A 125 2.26 25.00 -13.04
C ARG A 125 3.60 25.69 -12.87
N ALA A 126 4.63 24.98 -12.41
CA ALA A 126 5.94 25.54 -12.15
C ALA A 126 6.57 26.14 -13.41
N VAL A 127 6.47 25.44 -14.55
CA VAL A 127 6.93 25.94 -15.86
C VAL A 127 6.18 27.22 -16.22
N ARG A 128 4.84 27.20 -16.20
CA ARG A 128 4.03 28.37 -16.56
C ARG A 128 4.37 29.60 -15.71
N GLU A 129 4.38 29.44 -14.39
CA GLU A 129 4.65 30.55 -13.46
C GLU A 129 6.11 31.04 -13.58
N SER A 130 7.06 30.14 -13.85
CA SER A 130 8.46 30.53 -14.00
C SER A 130 8.77 31.20 -15.35
N GLU A 131 8.12 30.77 -16.43
CA GLU A 131 8.22 31.40 -17.76
C GLU A 131 7.63 32.81 -17.75
N GLU A 132 6.47 32.99 -17.10
CA GLU A 132 5.85 34.32 -16.91
C GLU A 132 6.80 35.29 -16.20
N ILE A 133 7.62 34.80 -15.26
CA ILE A 133 8.58 35.63 -14.51
C ILE A 133 9.88 35.89 -15.28
N ARG A 134 10.41 34.90 -16.02
CA ARG A 134 11.78 34.95 -16.57
C ARG A 134 11.91 34.98 -18.08
N GLY A 135 10.84 34.74 -18.85
CA GLY A 135 10.84 34.80 -20.31
C GLY A 135 11.80 33.83 -21.02
N LYS A 136 12.33 32.81 -20.33
CA LYS A 136 13.29 31.84 -20.88
C LYS A 136 12.67 30.45 -20.89
N LYS A 137 12.75 29.75 -22.03
CA LYS A 137 12.38 28.33 -22.14
C LYS A 137 13.60 27.47 -21.83
N LYS A 138 13.56 26.70 -20.73
CA LYS A 138 14.55 25.65 -20.43
C LYS A 138 13.95 24.28 -20.72
N ILE A 139 14.83 23.30 -20.91
CA ILE A 139 14.47 21.89 -21.10
C ILE A 139 14.51 21.24 -19.72
N THR A 140 13.34 20.97 -19.16
CA THR A 140 13.19 20.41 -17.81
C THR A 140 12.83 18.91 -17.91
N PRO A 141 13.27 18.07 -16.94
CA PRO A 141 13.07 16.62 -16.99
C PRO A 141 11.60 16.18 -17.04
N VAL A 142 11.38 14.94 -17.48
CA VAL A 142 10.07 14.27 -17.51
C VAL A 142 9.46 14.19 -16.10
N SER A 143 8.24 14.71 -15.91
CA SER A 143 7.54 14.79 -14.61
C SER A 143 7.48 13.45 -13.87
N ASP A 144 7.30 12.36 -14.61
CA ASP A 144 7.16 11.01 -14.04
C ASP A 144 8.48 10.53 -13.42
N LEU A 145 9.62 10.90 -14.02
CA LEU A 145 10.94 10.59 -13.46
C LEU A 145 11.15 11.34 -12.14
N LEU A 146 10.69 12.59 -12.05
CA LEU A 146 10.75 13.37 -10.81
C LEU A 146 9.83 12.75 -9.74
N ALA A 147 8.62 12.32 -10.10
CA ALA A 147 7.71 11.65 -9.18
C ALA A 147 8.35 10.40 -8.57
N PHE A 148 8.92 9.54 -9.43
CA PHE A 148 9.62 8.32 -9.01
C PHE A 148 10.79 8.61 -8.07
N ILE A 149 11.66 9.56 -8.42
CA ILE A 149 12.80 9.94 -7.58
C ILE A 149 12.35 10.49 -6.23
N LEU A 150 11.27 11.27 -6.21
CA LEU A 150 10.77 11.91 -4.99
C LEU A 150 10.09 10.90 -4.05
N ALA A 151 9.39 9.89 -4.56
CA ALA A 151 8.82 8.82 -3.73
C ALA A 151 9.91 8.00 -2.99
N ASP A 152 11.14 7.98 -3.50
CA ASP A 152 12.30 7.38 -2.82
C ASP A 152 13.06 8.36 -1.89
N LYS A 153 12.63 9.63 -1.79
CA LYS A 153 13.18 10.59 -0.82
C LYS A 153 12.45 10.50 0.52
N ILE A 154 13.13 10.99 1.56
CA ILE A 154 12.52 11.21 2.86
C ILE A 154 11.56 12.40 2.74
N ASN A 155 10.28 12.17 3.02
CA ASN A 155 9.25 13.20 3.01
C ASN A 155 9.30 14.08 4.27
N ASN A 156 8.37 15.03 4.38
CA ASN A 156 8.30 15.95 5.52
C ASN A 156 7.93 15.28 6.85
N LEU A 157 7.48 14.03 6.84
CA LEU A 157 7.23 13.22 8.05
C LEU A 157 8.40 12.27 8.38
N GLY A 158 9.50 12.31 7.63
CA GLY A 158 10.73 11.61 7.98
C GLY A 158 10.83 10.17 7.47
N TYR A 159 10.01 9.77 6.49
CA TYR A 159 10.07 8.43 5.91
C TYR A 159 10.10 8.46 4.37
N LYS A 160 10.55 7.34 3.77
CA LYS A 160 10.41 7.05 2.34
C LYS A 160 9.08 6.33 2.08
N TRP A 161 8.39 6.63 0.97
CA TRP A 161 7.08 6.05 0.69
C TRP A 161 7.10 4.52 0.63
N GLY A 162 8.07 3.94 -0.09
CA GLY A 162 8.20 2.48 -0.21
C GLY A 162 8.35 1.78 1.16
N ASN A 163 9.18 2.32 2.04
CA ASN A 163 9.37 1.78 3.39
C ASN A 163 8.09 1.88 4.22
N TYR A 164 7.40 3.03 4.16
CA TYR A 164 6.13 3.22 4.86
C TYR A 164 5.08 2.21 4.38
N SER A 165 4.96 2.00 3.07
CA SER A 165 4.00 1.07 2.48
C SER A 165 4.28 -0.38 2.89
N GLU A 166 5.55 -0.82 2.92
CA GLU A 166 5.92 -2.14 3.41
C GLU A 166 5.61 -2.31 4.91
N ASP A 167 6.02 -1.33 5.74
CA ASP A 167 5.79 -1.36 7.17
C ASP A 167 4.29 -1.37 7.51
N MET A 168 3.49 -0.59 6.78
CA MET A 168 2.04 -0.56 6.97
C MET A 168 1.37 -1.84 6.48
N THR A 169 1.83 -2.45 5.40
CA THR A 169 1.36 -3.77 4.95
C THR A 169 1.57 -4.82 6.04
N ARG A 170 2.76 -4.85 6.64
CA ARG A 170 3.08 -5.75 7.76
C ARG A 170 2.27 -5.45 9.02
N PHE A 171 2.13 -4.17 9.36
CA PHE A 171 1.37 -3.76 10.54
C PHE A 171 -0.11 -4.13 10.40
N ASN A 172 -0.72 -3.78 9.27
CA ASN A 172 -2.13 -4.03 8.99
C ASN A 172 -2.43 -5.52 8.87
N SER A 173 -1.54 -6.31 8.27
CA SER A 173 -1.71 -7.76 8.17
C SER A 173 -1.66 -8.43 9.54
N ASN A 174 -0.75 -8.00 10.42
CA ASN A 174 -0.67 -8.50 11.79
C ASN A 174 -1.89 -8.11 12.64
N GLU A 175 -2.41 -6.88 12.51
CA GLU A 175 -3.67 -6.50 13.15
C GLU A 175 -4.83 -7.40 12.71
N MET A 176 -4.94 -7.67 11.40
CA MET A 176 -6.00 -8.52 10.87
C MET A 176 -5.83 -9.98 11.31
N TYR A 177 -4.61 -10.51 11.24
CA TYR A 177 -4.28 -11.85 11.73
C TYR A 177 -4.73 -12.03 13.18
N ARG A 178 -4.41 -11.07 14.06
CA ARG A 178 -4.81 -11.12 15.47
C ARG A 178 -6.32 -11.11 15.64
N SER A 179 -7.04 -10.26 14.89
CA SER A 179 -8.51 -10.25 14.92
C SER A 179 -9.06 -11.61 14.51
N LEU A 180 -8.65 -12.13 13.36
CA LEU A 180 -9.09 -13.43 12.85
C LEU A 180 -8.79 -14.55 13.85
N LEU A 181 -7.59 -14.59 14.42
CA LEU A 181 -7.20 -15.60 15.38
C LEU A 181 -8.10 -15.58 16.63
N ILE A 182 -8.39 -14.39 17.16
CA ILE A 182 -9.28 -14.21 18.32
C ILE A 182 -10.70 -14.68 17.97
N ASP A 183 -11.23 -14.23 16.84
CA ASP A 183 -12.60 -14.53 16.42
C ASP A 183 -12.78 -16.04 16.16
N ILE A 184 -11.82 -16.68 15.48
CA ILE A 184 -11.82 -18.13 15.22
C ILE A 184 -11.66 -18.93 16.52
N SER A 185 -10.73 -18.53 17.39
CA SER A 185 -10.47 -19.26 18.64
C SER A 185 -11.67 -19.26 19.59
N ASN A 186 -12.44 -18.17 19.57
CA ASN A 186 -13.64 -18.00 20.40
C ASN A 186 -14.93 -18.49 19.72
N ASP A 187 -14.85 -19.14 18.55
CA ASP A 187 -16.02 -19.60 17.77
C ASP A 187 -16.98 -18.45 17.38
N ASN A 188 -16.45 -17.23 17.28
CA ASN A 188 -17.19 -15.99 16.96
C ASN A 188 -16.93 -15.49 15.54
N TYR A 189 -16.16 -16.24 14.74
CA TYR A 189 -15.85 -15.84 13.37
C TYR A 189 -17.10 -15.88 12.48
N VAL A 190 -17.46 -14.73 11.91
CA VAL A 190 -18.54 -14.58 10.92
C VAL A 190 -17.98 -14.06 9.61
N GLU A 191 -17.22 -12.98 9.67
CA GLU A 191 -16.55 -12.33 8.54
C GLU A 191 -15.34 -11.52 9.04
N PRO A 192 -14.42 -11.10 8.16
CA PRO A 192 -13.31 -10.24 8.54
C PRO A 192 -13.78 -8.91 9.15
N ASN A 193 -13.00 -8.41 10.12
CA ASN A 193 -13.36 -7.25 10.91
C ASN A 193 -13.43 -5.95 10.08
N LYS A 194 -14.66 -5.54 9.74
CA LYS A 194 -14.93 -4.33 8.93
C LYS A 194 -14.44 -3.04 9.59
N THR A 195 -14.65 -2.90 10.89
CA THR A 195 -14.20 -1.71 11.65
C THR A 195 -12.68 -1.57 11.60
N LEU A 196 -11.96 -2.69 11.67
CA LEU A 196 -10.50 -2.70 11.50
C LEU A 196 -10.09 -2.26 10.09
N LEU A 197 -10.73 -2.80 9.05
CA LEU A 197 -10.47 -2.40 7.67
C LEU A 197 -10.72 -0.90 7.45
N GLU A 198 -11.82 -0.36 7.97
CA GLU A 198 -12.12 1.08 7.90
C GLU A 198 -11.04 1.93 8.59
N ARG A 199 -10.55 1.47 9.76
CA ARG A 199 -9.44 2.14 10.46
C ARG A 199 -8.17 2.14 9.62
N GLN A 200 -7.83 1.02 9.00
CA GLN A 200 -6.67 0.92 8.11
C GLN A 200 -6.81 1.84 6.89
N GLN A 201 -8.01 1.90 6.29
CA GLN A 201 -8.30 2.83 5.19
C GLN A 201 -8.11 4.28 5.61
N LYS A 202 -8.59 4.68 6.80
CA LYS A 202 -8.45 6.05 7.31
C LYS A 202 -7.00 6.45 7.58
N ARG A 203 -6.09 5.51 7.90
CA ARG A 203 -4.65 5.77 8.01
C ARG A 203 -4.04 6.10 6.65
N GLN A 204 -4.45 5.38 5.60
CA GLN A 204 -4.00 5.64 4.23
C GLN A 204 -4.57 6.97 3.71
N LEU A 205 -5.90 7.10 3.73
CA LEU A 205 -6.61 8.28 3.28
C LEU A 205 -7.99 8.37 3.94
N ASN A 206 -8.28 9.55 4.46
CA ASN A 206 -9.58 9.94 4.98
C ASN A 206 -10.03 11.24 4.32
N ILE A 207 -11.25 11.24 3.81
CA ILE A 207 -11.90 12.40 3.19
C ILE A 207 -13.19 12.68 3.95
N ASN A 208 -13.25 13.81 4.64
CA ASN A 208 -14.43 14.28 5.37
C ASN A 208 -14.84 15.67 4.87
N GLY A 209 -15.76 15.68 3.90
CA GLY A 209 -16.16 16.89 3.20
C GLY A 209 -14.97 17.51 2.46
N LYS A 210 -14.54 18.69 2.90
CA LYS A 210 -13.37 19.40 2.34
C LYS A 210 -12.05 19.11 3.07
N LYS A 211 -12.08 18.33 4.16
CA LYS A 211 -10.88 18.01 4.95
C LYS A 211 -10.35 16.66 4.52
N HIS A 212 -9.10 16.63 4.07
CA HIS A 212 -8.37 15.42 3.75
C HIS A 212 -7.30 15.18 4.82
N SER A 213 -6.97 13.92 5.05
CA SER A 213 -5.88 13.53 5.95
C SER A 213 -5.44 12.10 5.63
N GLY A 214 -4.24 11.74 6.05
CA GLY A 214 -3.70 10.38 5.90
C GLY A 214 -2.36 10.41 5.20
N ALA A 215 -1.68 9.28 5.14
CA ALA A 215 -0.33 9.22 4.60
C ALA A 215 -0.25 9.62 3.13
N ILE A 216 -1.21 9.19 2.29
CA ILE A 216 -1.16 9.50 0.85
C ILE A 216 -1.36 10.99 0.58
N GLU A 217 -2.16 11.68 1.39
CA GLU A 217 -2.41 13.10 1.21
C GLU A 217 -1.15 13.91 1.56
N ASN A 218 -0.46 13.52 2.64
CA ASN A 218 0.83 14.10 2.98
C ASN A 218 1.90 13.85 1.91
N GLU A 219 1.99 12.63 1.36
CA GLU A 219 2.95 12.30 0.30
C GLU A 219 2.68 13.09 -0.99
N VAL A 220 1.40 13.23 -1.36
CA VAL A 220 0.99 14.05 -2.50
C VAL A 220 1.39 15.51 -2.32
N GLU A 221 1.20 16.08 -1.11
CA GLU A 221 1.64 17.43 -0.81
C GLU A 221 3.16 17.57 -0.92
N PHE A 222 3.91 16.61 -0.39
CA PHE A 222 5.37 16.57 -0.50
C PHE A 222 5.83 16.56 -1.97
N ILE A 223 5.35 15.61 -2.77
CA ILE A 223 5.70 15.47 -4.19
C ILE A 223 5.35 16.75 -4.95
N TYR A 224 4.14 17.27 -4.74
CA TYR A 224 3.67 18.48 -5.39
C TYR A 224 4.63 19.65 -5.12
N ASN A 225 4.96 19.90 -3.86
CA ASN A 225 5.79 21.02 -3.44
C ASN A 225 7.25 20.86 -3.90
N GLN A 226 7.80 19.65 -3.83
CA GLN A 226 9.17 19.39 -4.27
C GLN A 226 9.32 19.58 -5.77
N ILE A 227 8.38 19.09 -6.58
CA ILE A 227 8.44 19.30 -8.04
C ILE A 227 8.39 20.78 -8.38
N PHE A 228 7.48 21.52 -7.74
CA PHE A 228 7.38 22.95 -7.98
C PHE A 228 8.70 23.67 -7.70
N LEU A 229 9.36 23.32 -6.59
CA LEU A 229 10.65 23.87 -6.20
C LEU A 229 11.78 23.45 -7.15
N GLU A 230 11.90 22.17 -7.48
CA GLU A 230 12.98 21.68 -8.34
C GLU A 230 12.90 22.27 -9.75
N VAL A 231 11.69 22.38 -10.32
CA VAL A 231 11.50 23.08 -11.60
C VAL A 231 11.83 24.57 -11.44
N GLY A 232 11.31 25.23 -10.39
CA GLY A 232 11.58 26.65 -10.14
C GLY A 232 13.06 27.00 -10.02
N LYS A 233 13.89 26.13 -9.43
CA LYS A 233 15.35 26.33 -9.33
C LYS A 233 16.02 26.46 -10.69
N GLU A 234 15.55 25.76 -11.72
CA GLU A 234 16.09 25.91 -13.09
C GLU A 234 15.85 27.32 -13.63
N TYR A 235 14.77 27.94 -13.18
CA TYR A 235 14.40 29.32 -13.42
C TYR A 235 14.86 30.22 -12.27
N GLY A 236 15.87 29.82 -11.49
CA GLY A 236 16.47 30.59 -10.40
C GLY A 236 15.51 31.07 -9.31
N VAL A 237 14.38 30.39 -9.11
CA VAL A 237 13.53 30.57 -7.93
C VAL A 237 14.27 29.98 -6.74
N GLU A 238 14.66 30.83 -5.79
CA GLU A 238 15.41 30.42 -4.60
C GLU A 238 14.49 29.96 -3.46
N GLN A 239 13.24 30.43 -3.44
CA GLN A 239 12.23 30.09 -2.44
C GLN A 239 10.84 30.02 -3.07
N ALA A 240 10.12 28.94 -2.79
CA ALA A 240 8.69 28.83 -3.07
C ALA A 240 7.92 29.07 -1.76
N LYS A 241 6.94 29.96 -1.81
CA LYS A 241 6.01 30.17 -0.70
C LYS A 241 4.92 29.11 -0.83
N PHE A 242 4.90 28.16 0.09
CA PHE A 242 3.86 27.14 0.21
C PHE A 242 2.79 27.60 1.19
#